data_AF-A0A1V4KDH0-F1
#
_entry.id   AF-A0A1V4KDH0-F1
#
_cell.length_a   1.000
_cell.length_b   1.000
_cell.length_c   1.000
_cell.angle_alpha   90.00
_cell.angle_beta   90.00
_cell.angle_gamma   90.00
#
_symmetry.space_group_name_H-M   'P 1'
#
loop_
_entity.id
_entity.type
_entity.pdbx_description
1 polymer ?
#
loop_
_entity_poly.entity_id
_entity_poly.type
_entity_poly.pdbx_seq_one_letter_code
_entity_poly.pdbx_strand_id
1 'polypeptide(L)'
;MPPTGLRGQEMFARKISLIQATACESVFHTGVNCSWGLWGHWWEQVEDLKSKLASQETELQLRYQDAEPLIAKIGFQAEKVSQEKAIADAEKQKVLDSNLCKLTASLEEAVAEQVQRQDDVNQTNKTIELTNRLVRRLEILIAVMEGLDPIVTLTDDAAIATWSNKEQPGDRMSTENATILTNCRHWPLTMDLQQRGIKWIKNKYGADLKVIHPGKKGFLKTIERALACRGTVLYMSETVDLVLDLLCGRHTVIKGKYMKTEDKEGEFNKNFCLILHTKLANPHYKLELRAQTTVINFAVIRDGLEDQLLAEVVSAERPDLEKCKSVLAKQQNRFKTELGQLEDDMLSSLSAAQGGFLDNSELVEKLKTTKSASAEIQHKECFAIPQSQAFNAVLHKAIKQAENAGNIQCHISNLKIILLRSKEIELLELDFVFQFGVEHAYKTPVDFLTTQSWSAIKAKNLSSL
;
A
#
# COMPACT_ATOMS: atom_id res chain seq x y z
N MET A 1 -14.66 54.80 -56.25
CA MET A 1 -14.87 54.97 -57.70
C MET A 1 -16.27 55.54 -57.89
N PRO A 2 -16.46 56.67 -58.59
CA PRO A 2 -17.80 57.20 -58.81
C PRO A 2 -18.53 56.35 -59.86
N PRO A 3 -19.87 56.24 -59.82
CA PRO A 3 -20.60 55.45 -60.80
C PRO A 3 -20.70 56.23 -62.11
N THR A 4 -19.98 55.75 -63.11
CA THR A 4 -20.09 56.13 -64.53
C THR A 4 -21.41 55.62 -65.12
N GLY A 5 -22.56 56.15 -64.66
CA GLY A 5 -23.89 55.67 -65.06
C GLY A 5 -24.78 56.69 -65.79
N LEU A 6 -24.47 57.99 -65.73
CA LEU A 6 -25.41 59.04 -66.20
C LEU A 6 -25.13 59.62 -67.59
N ARG A 7 -24.06 59.19 -68.28
CA ARG A 7 -23.68 59.76 -69.59
C ARG A 7 -24.37 59.11 -70.81
N GLY A 8 -25.08 57.99 -70.59
CA GLY A 8 -25.77 57.24 -71.66
C GLY A 8 -27.20 57.70 -71.95
N GLN A 9 -27.93 58.19 -70.93
CA GLN A 9 -29.34 58.58 -71.09
C GLN A 9 -29.51 59.97 -71.74
N GLU A 10 -28.62 60.93 -71.50
CA GLU A 10 -28.67 62.25 -72.16
C GLU A 10 -28.37 62.19 -73.67
N MET A 11 -27.58 61.22 -74.13
CA MET A 11 -27.29 61.03 -75.57
C MET A 11 -28.48 60.45 -76.33
N PHE A 12 -29.34 59.66 -75.68
CA PHE A 12 -30.53 59.08 -76.31
C PHE A 12 -31.66 60.12 -76.45
N ALA A 13 -31.85 60.97 -75.43
CA ALA A 13 -32.83 62.06 -75.48
C ALA A 13 -32.50 63.10 -76.58
N ARG A 14 -31.22 63.45 -76.77
CA ARG A 14 -30.80 64.37 -77.85
C ARG A 14 -30.95 63.79 -79.26
N LYS A 15 -30.82 62.48 -79.44
CA LYS A 15 -31.04 61.83 -80.74
C LYS A 15 -32.50 61.75 -81.14
N ILE A 16 -33.43 61.64 -80.19
CA ILE A 16 -34.87 61.61 -80.48
C ILE A 16 -35.41 62.99 -80.86
N SER A 17 -34.99 64.08 -80.18
CA SER A 17 -35.35 65.45 -80.60
C SER A 17 -34.83 65.82 -81.99
N LEU A 18 -33.70 65.25 -82.43
CA LEU A 18 -33.15 65.51 -83.75
C LEU A 18 -33.91 64.79 -84.88
N ILE A 19 -34.65 63.72 -84.57
CA ILE A 19 -35.45 62.97 -85.54
C ILE A 19 -36.85 63.59 -85.71
N GLN A 20 -37.37 64.28 -84.69
CA GLN A 20 -38.67 64.99 -84.78
C GLN A 20 -38.62 66.34 -85.50
N ALA A 21 -37.44 66.92 -85.74
CA ALA A 21 -37.31 68.24 -86.37
C ALA A 21 -37.19 68.21 -87.91
N THR A 22 -36.96 67.05 -88.53
CA THR A 22 -36.58 66.96 -89.97
C THR A 22 -37.62 66.28 -90.86
N ALA A 23 -38.79 65.94 -90.34
CA ALA A 23 -39.87 65.30 -91.09
C ALA A 23 -41.13 66.15 -91.08
N CYS A 24 -41.04 67.39 -91.57
CA CYS A 24 -42.22 68.21 -91.83
C CYS A 24 -41.99 69.14 -93.02
N GLU A 25 -41.89 68.59 -94.23
CA GLU A 25 -42.37 69.28 -95.42
C GLU A 25 -42.76 68.28 -96.53
N SER A 26 -44.06 68.24 -96.77
CA SER A 26 -44.76 67.90 -98.02
C SER A 26 -45.20 66.44 -98.32
N VAL A 27 -46.54 66.31 -98.29
CA VAL A 27 -47.48 65.51 -99.12
C VAL A 27 -47.63 63.99 -98.92
N PHE A 28 -48.74 63.52 -98.32
CA PHE A 28 -50.01 63.18 -99.00
C PHE A 28 -51.02 62.55 -98.00
N HIS A 29 -52.31 62.71 -98.31
CA HIS A 29 -53.47 62.50 -97.45
C HIS A 29 -53.96 61.04 -97.32
N THR A 30 -54.81 60.84 -96.31
CA THR A 30 -55.83 59.77 -96.11
C THR A 30 -55.35 58.36 -95.76
N GLY A 31 -55.24 58.11 -94.45
CA GLY A 31 -55.08 56.77 -93.85
C GLY A 31 -54.89 56.78 -92.34
N VAL A 32 -54.65 57.94 -91.74
CA VAL A 32 -54.02 58.00 -90.41
C VAL A 32 -55.01 57.99 -89.23
N ASN A 33 -56.31 58.29 -89.42
CA ASN A 33 -57.20 58.62 -88.28
C ASN A 33 -57.55 57.45 -87.32
N CYS A 34 -57.61 56.19 -87.78
CA CYS A 34 -57.75 55.03 -86.87
C CYS A 34 -56.43 54.66 -86.17
N SER A 35 -55.29 55.06 -86.75
CA SER A 35 -53.97 54.80 -86.19
C SER A 35 -53.69 55.71 -84.98
N TRP A 36 -54.16 56.96 -85.00
CA TRP A 36 -54.02 57.91 -83.90
C TRP A 36 -54.75 57.49 -82.61
N GLY A 37 -55.93 56.85 -82.69
CA GLY A 37 -56.66 56.37 -81.51
C GLY A 37 -56.00 55.15 -80.84
N LEU A 38 -55.49 54.21 -81.64
CA LEU A 38 -54.68 53.08 -81.16
C LEU A 38 -53.35 53.55 -80.57
N TRP A 39 -52.72 54.56 -81.19
CA TRP A 39 -51.53 55.22 -80.65
C TRP A 39 -51.80 55.94 -79.33
N GLY A 40 -52.95 56.61 -79.18
CA GLY A 40 -53.35 57.28 -77.94
C GLY A 40 -53.53 56.30 -76.77
N HIS A 41 -54.25 55.20 -76.99
CA HIS A 41 -54.42 54.15 -75.97
C HIS A 41 -53.09 53.46 -75.62
N TRP A 42 -52.20 53.25 -76.61
CA TRP A 42 -50.86 52.73 -76.37
C TRP A 42 -50.00 53.72 -75.59
N TRP A 43 -50.11 55.02 -75.88
CA TRP A 43 -49.41 56.09 -75.15
C TRP A 43 -49.90 56.19 -73.70
N GLU A 44 -51.20 56.06 -73.46
CA GLU A 44 -51.79 56.05 -72.12
C GLU A 44 -51.34 54.83 -71.31
N GLN A 45 -51.24 53.64 -71.93
CA GLN A 45 -50.63 52.46 -71.30
C GLN A 45 -49.14 52.65 -70.98
N VAL A 46 -48.39 53.28 -71.90
CA VAL A 46 -46.98 53.60 -71.68
C VAL A 46 -46.83 54.60 -70.54
N GLU A 47 -47.72 55.57 -70.42
CA GLU A 47 -47.70 56.58 -69.36
C GLU A 47 -48.12 55.99 -68.00
N ASP A 48 -49.11 55.09 -67.97
CA ASP A 48 -49.48 54.31 -66.77
C ASP A 48 -48.33 53.41 -66.30
N LEU A 49 -47.66 52.73 -67.23
CA LEU A 49 -46.48 51.91 -66.91
C LEU A 49 -45.30 52.75 -66.42
N LYS A 50 -45.05 53.92 -67.02
CA LYS A 50 -44.03 54.87 -66.52
C LYS A 50 -44.37 55.36 -65.12
N SER A 51 -45.64 55.66 -64.84
CA SER A 51 -46.10 56.10 -63.52
C SER A 51 -45.92 55.01 -62.47
N LYS A 52 -46.26 53.75 -62.80
CA LYS A 52 -46.04 52.58 -61.93
C LYS A 52 -44.56 52.28 -61.71
N LEU A 53 -43.73 52.42 -62.75
CA LEU A 53 -42.29 52.24 -62.63
C LEU A 53 -41.68 53.33 -61.74
N ALA A 54 -42.11 54.59 -61.91
CA ALA A 54 -41.68 55.69 -61.06
C ALA A 54 -42.11 55.50 -59.60
N SER A 55 -43.32 55.02 -59.32
CA SER A 55 -43.76 54.76 -57.95
C SER A 55 -42.99 53.61 -57.30
N GLN A 56 -42.75 52.51 -58.04
CA GLN A 56 -41.90 51.40 -57.57
C GLN A 56 -40.46 51.85 -57.30
N GLU A 57 -39.91 52.73 -58.14
CA GLU A 57 -38.55 53.25 -57.96
C GLU A 57 -38.47 54.14 -56.72
N THR A 58 -39.47 54.97 -56.44
CA THR A 58 -39.54 55.74 -55.19
C THR A 58 -39.70 54.87 -53.95
N GLU A 59 -40.53 53.81 -54.00
CA GLU A 59 -40.70 52.88 -52.89
C GLU A 59 -39.39 52.13 -52.62
N LEU A 60 -38.70 51.66 -53.66
CA LEU A 60 -37.39 51.04 -53.52
C LEU A 60 -36.38 52.00 -52.90
N GLN A 61 -36.30 53.25 -53.37
CA GLN A 61 -35.40 54.26 -52.80
C GLN A 61 -35.66 54.49 -51.30
N LEU A 62 -36.93 54.55 -50.89
CA LEU A 62 -37.29 54.68 -49.47
C LEU A 62 -36.88 53.44 -48.66
N ARG A 63 -37.14 52.24 -49.19
CA ARG A 63 -36.70 50.97 -48.56
C ARG A 63 -35.17 50.89 -48.43
N TYR A 64 -34.43 51.40 -49.40
CA TYR A 64 -32.97 51.50 -49.33
C TYR A 64 -32.52 52.47 -48.24
N GLN A 65 -33.16 53.64 -48.13
CA GLN A 65 -32.87 54.62 -47.07
C GLN A 65 -33.17 54.09 -45.67
N ASP A 66 -34.23 53.30 -45.50
CA ASP A 66 -34.57 52.65 -44.23
C ASP A 66 -33.61 51.48 -43.88
N ALA A 67 -33.05 50.82 -44.89
CA ALA A 67 -32.13 49.69 -44.70
C ALA A 67 -30.71 50.13 -44.30
N GLU A 68 -30.22 51.28 -44.77
CA GLU A 68 -28.89 51.79 -44.42
C GLU A 68 -28.62 51.92 -42.90
N PRO A 69 -29.49 52.55 -42.09
CA PRO A 69 -29.26 52.66 -40.64
C PRO A 69 -29.30 51.30 -39.94
N LEU A 70 -30.10 50.35 -40.43
CA LEU A 70 -30.14 48.98 -39.91
C LEU A 70 -28.84 48.23 -40.20
N ILE A 71 -28.30 48.35 -41.42
CA ILE A 71 -27.01 47.78 -41.80
C ILE A 71 -25.89 48.36 -40.94
N ALA A 72 -25.88 49.68 -40.72
CA ALA A 72 -24.90 50.33 -39.86
C ALA A 72 -24.99 49.84 -38.40
N LYS A 73 -26.21 49.65 -37.87
CA LYS A 73 -26.43 49.15 -36.51
C LYS A 73 -25.99 47.69 -36.36
N ILE A 74 -26.29 46.84 -37.35
CA ILE A 74 -25.84 45.44 -37.37
C ILE A 74 -24.32 45.38 -37.48
N GLY A 75 -23.69 46.23 -38.30
CA GLY A 75 -22.23 46.34 -38.39
C GLY A 75 -21.58 46.70 -37.06
N PHE A 76 -22.13 47.69 -36.35
CA PHE A 76 -21.64 48.07 -35.02
C PHE A 76 -21.80 46.93 -33.98
N GLN A 77 -22.93 46.20 -34.02
CA GLN A 77 -23.14 45.06 -33.14
C GLN A 77 -22.21 43.88 -33.47
N ALA A 78 -21.98 43.61 -34.76
CA ALA A 78 -21.06 42.56 -35.21
C ALA A 78 -19.62 42.87 -34.77
N GLU A 79 -19.19 44.12 -34.86
CA GLU A 79 -17.88 44.57 -34.37
C GLU A 79 -17.77 44.39 -32.84
N LYS A 80 -18.81 44.81 -32.09
CA LYS A 80 -18.85 44.64 -30.64
C LYS A 80 -18.74 43.16 -30.22
N VAL A 81 -19.52 42.28 -30.86
CA VAL A 81 -19.47 40.83 -30.59
C VAL A 81 -18.11 40.24 -30.96
N SER A 82 -17.47 40.72 -32.04
CA SER A 82 -16.13 40.29 -32.43
C SER A 82 -15.09 40.67 -31.37
N GLN A 83 -15.16 41.90 -30.84
CA GLN A 83 -14.28 42.36 -29.75
C GLN A 83 -14.50 41.58 -28.46
N GLU A 84 -15.75 41.35 -28.04
CA GLU A 84 -16.06 40.56 -26.85
C GLU A 84 -15.57 39.11 -26.97
N LYS A 85 -15.72 38.51 -28.16
CA LYS A 85 -15.19 37.18 -28.46
C LYS A 85 -13.65 37.15 -28.36
N ALA A 86 -12.96 38.14 -28.92
CA ALA A 86 -11.50 38.23 -28.85
C ALA A 86 -11.00 38.36 -27.39
N ILE A 87 -11.69 39.13 -26.55
CA ILE A 87 -11.38 39.25 -25.12
C ILE A 87 -11.59 37.90 -24.41
N ALA A 88 -12.73 37.24 -24.64
CA ALA A 88 -13.01 35.94 -24.03
C ALA A 88 -12.02 34.84 -24.45
N ASP A 89 -11.59 34.84 -25.72
CA ASP A 89 -10.60 33.89 -26.22
C ASP A 89 -9.21 34.17 -25.61
N ALA A 90 -8.83 35.45 -25.45
CA ALA A 90 -7.59 35.83 -24.77
C ALA A 90 -7.58 35.46 -23.28
N GLU A 91 -8.70 35.63 -22.57
CA GLU A 91 -8.83 35.22 -21.17
C GLU A 91 -8.75 33.70 -21.01
N LYS A 92 -9.42 32.94 -21.88
CA LYS A 92 -9.31 31.47 -21.90
C LYS A 92 -7.88 31.01 -22.14
N GLN A 93 -7.17 31.63 -23.10
CA GLN A 93 -5.76 31.32 -23.35
C GLN A 93 -4.91 31.58 -22.11
N LYS A 94 -5.11 32.71 -21.42
CA LYS A 94 -4.37 33.05 -20.21
C LYS A 94 -4.62 32.06 -19.05
N VAL A 95 -5.85 31.57 -18.88
CA VAL A 95 -6.18 30.54 -17.89
C VAL A 95 -5.50 29.22 -18.25
N LEU A 96 -5.52 28.85 -19.54
CA LEU A 96 -4.87 27.64 -20.04
C LEU A 96 -3.36 27.69 -19.77
N ASP A 97 -2.70 28.79 -20.13
CA ASP A 97 -1.26 29.00 -19.95
C ASP A 97 -0.85 28.96 -18.47
N SER A 98 -1.66 29.57 -17.59
CA SER A 98 -1.45 29.50 -16.13
C SER A 98 -1.54 28.07 -15.60
N ASN A 99 -2.53 27.30 -16.05
CA ASN A 99 -2.69 25.91 -15.61
C ASN A 99 -1.57 25.02 -16.16
N LEU A 100 -1.14 25.26 -17.39
CA LEU A 100 -0.03 24.56 -18.02
C LEU A 100 1.28 24.83 -17.25
N CYS A 101 1.56 26.08 -16.88
CA CYS A 101 2.72 26.42 -16.04
C CYS A 101 2.71 25.72 -14.68
N LYS A 102 1.54 25.62 -14.03
CA LYS A 102 1.41 24.92 -12.72
C LYS A 102 1.68 23.42 -12.86
N LEU A 103 1.14 22.80 -13.90
CA LEU A 103 1.37 21.37 -14.18
C LEU A 103 2.84 21.12 -14.55
N THR A 104 3.46 21.98 -15.35
CA THR A 104 4.88 21.88 -15.69
C THR A 104 5.75 22.00 -14.45
N ALA A 105 5.50 22.97 -13.56
CA ALA A 105 6.27 23.12 -12.33
C ALA A 105 6.13 21.91 -11.39
N SER A 106 4.92 21.39 -11.22
CA SER A 106 4.67 20.19 -10.40
C SER A 106 5.32 18.94 -10.99
N LEU A 107 5.37 18.82 -12.33
CA LEU A 107 6.05 17.73 -13.01
C LEU A 107 7.58 17.83 -12.85
N GLU A 108 8.15 19.03 -12.99
CA GLU A 108 9.59 19.26 -12.79
C GLU A 108 10.01 18.93 -11.36
N GLU A 109 9.22 19.33 -10.35
CA GLU A 109 9.46 18.99 -8.95
C GLU A 109 9.39 17.47 -8.72
N ALA A 110 8.35 16.80 -9.24
CA ALA A 110 8.23 15.35 -9.13
C ALA A 110 9.37 14.58 -9.81
N VAL A 111 9.85 15.07 -10.97
CA VAL A 111 10.99 14.49 -11.68
C VAL A 111 12.28 14.71 -10.89
N ALA A 112 12.50 15.90 -10.31
CA ALA A 112 13.66 16.16 -9.46
C ALA A 112 13.69 15.24 -8.23
N GLU A 113 12.55 15.05 -7.57
CA GLU A 113 12.43 14.09 -6.47
C GLU A 113 12.67 12.64 -6.93
N GLN A 114 12.20 12.26 -8.12
CA GLN A 114 12.44 10.91 -8.66
C GLN A 114 13.94 10.67 -8.93
N VAL A 115 14.64 11.66 -9.50
CA VAL A 115 16.09 11.58 -9.72
C VAL A 115 16.84 11.47 -8.40
N GLN A 116 16.47 12.27 -7.39
CA GLN A 116 17.09 12.19 -6.06
C GLN A 116 16.91 10.81 -5.41
N ARG A 117 15.68 10.26 -5.44
CA ARG A 117 15.42 8.89 -4.94
C ARG A 117 16.23 7.85 -5.70
N GLN A 118 16.40 8.01 -7.01
CA GLN A 118 17.21 7.10 -7.83
C GLN A 118 18.70 7.16 -7.45
N ASP A 119 19.23 8.34 -7.15
CA ASP A 119 20.61 8.51 -6.69
C ASP A 119 20.84 7.92 -5.28
N ASP A 120 19.87 8.06 -4.37
CA ASP A 120 19.90 7.43 -3.05
C ASP A 120 19.90 5.88 -3.17
N VAL A 121 19.10 5.33 -4.09
CA VAL A 121 19.12 3.89 -4.42
C VAL A 121 20.48 3.48 -4.98
N ASN A 122 21.07 4.27 -5.87
CA ASN A 122 22.38 3.99 -6.45
C ASN A 122 23.51 4.02 -5.39
N GLN A 123 23.48 4.96 -4.44
CA GLN A 123 24.43 4.99 -3.32
C GLN A 123 24.24 3.79 -2.38
N THR A 124 22.99 3.42 -2.11
CA THR A 124 22.68 2.25 -1.28
C THR A 124 23.20 0.97 -1.93
N ASN A 125 22.99 0.80 -3.24
CA ASN A 125 23.48 -0.34 -4.01
C ASN A 125 25.01 -0.42 -4.01
N LYS A 126 25.71 0.71 -4.18
CA LYS A 126 27.18 0.76 -4.04
C LYS A 126 27.64 0.34 -2.65
N THR A 127 26.92 0.76 -1.61
CA THR A 127 27.24 0.39 -0.21
C THR A 127 27.02 -1.10 0.03
N ILE A 128 25.94 -1.67 -0.50
CA ILE A 128 25.66 -3.12 -0.46
C ILE A 128 26.75 -3.88 -1.21
N GLU A 129 27.15 -3.43 -2.40
CA GLU A 129 28.22 -4.06 -3.18
C GLU A 129 29.56 -4.04 -2.45
N LEU A 130 29.93 -2.90 -1.84
CA LEU A 130 31.12 -2.79 -1.00
C LEU A 130 31.04 -3.71 0.22
N THR A 131 29.89 -3.79 0.88
CA THR A 131 29.66 -4.67 2.03
C THR A 131 29.77 -6.13 1.62
N ASN A 132 29.11 -6.55 0.54
CA ASN A 132 29.21 -7.90 -0.01
C ASN A 132 30.64 -8.26 -0.42
N ARG A 133 31.39 -7.30 -0.96
CA ARG A 133 32.80 -7.50 -1.31
C ARG A 133 33.69 -7.64 -0.07
N LEU A 134 33.39 -6.91 1.00
CA LEU A 134 34.10 -7.03 2.28
C LEU A 134 33.75 -8.35 2.98
N VAL A 135 32.48 -8.74 3.00
CA VAL A 135 32.03 -10.04 3.51
C VAL A 135 32.73 -11.18 2.78
N ARG A 136 32.75 -11.17 1.44
CA ARG A 136 33.49 -12.16 0.65
C ARG A 136 34.99 -12.19 0.91
N ARG A 137 35.61 -11.04 1.25
CA ARG A 137 37.03 -10.98 1.64
C ARG A 137 37.27 -11.49 3.07
N LEU A 138 36.29 -11.35 3.96
CA LEU A 138 36.35 -11.85 5.33
C LEU A 138 36.05 -13.36 5.41
N GLU A 139 35.21 -13.89 4.51
CA GLU A 139 34.93 -15.32 4.35
C GLU A 139 36.18 -16.16 4.05
N ILE A 140 37.27 -15.55 3.55
CA ILE A 140 38.52 -16.25 3.23
C ILE A 140 39.41 -16.50 4.46
N LEU A 141 39.19 -15.80 5.60
CA LEU A 141 40.05 -15.92 6.79
C LEU A 141 39.43 -16.69 7.97
N ILE A 142 38.15 -17.04 7.89
CA ILE A 142 37.48 -17.86 8.90
C ILE A 142 36.81 -19.00 8.14
N ALA A 143 37.26 -20.23 8.35
CA ALA A 143 36.55 -21.40 7.87
C ALA A 143 35.17 -21.44 8.55
N VAL A 144 34.17 -20.80 7.93
CA VAL A 144 32.78 -20.97 8.31
C VAL A 144 32.44 -22.42 7.96
N MET A 145 32.05 -23.19 8.96
CA MET A 145 31.56 -24.54 8.74
C MET A 145 30.21 -24.43 8.01
N GLU A 146 30.23 -24.60 6.69
CA GLU A 146 29.00 -24.56 5.89
C GLU A 146 28.04 -25.66 6.36
N GLY A 147 26.83 -25.26 6.75
CA GLY A 147 25.75 -26.19 7.13
C GLY A 147 25.36 -26.22 8.61
N LEU A 148 26.01 -25.45 9.48
CA LEU A 148 25.52 -25.26 10.86
C LEU A 148 24.42 -24.20 10.90
N ASP A 149 23.21 -24.59 11.32
CA ASP A 149 22.16 -23.64 11.63
C ASP A 149 22.50 -22.92 12.95
N PRO A 150 22.63 -21.58 12.97
CA PRO A 150 22.89 -20.81 14.18
C PRO A 150 21.88 -21.04 15.30
N ILE A 151 20.63 -21.39 14.96
CA ILE A 151 19.56 -21.66 15.93
C ILE A 151 19.91 -22.91 16.74
N VAL A 152 20.37 -23.97 16.09
CA VAL A 152 20.73 -25.25 16.74
C VAL A 152 21.94 -25.09 17.67
N THR A 153 22.79 -24.10 17.42
CA THR A 153 23.94 -23.79 18.29
C THR A 153 23.54 -22.94 19.49
N LEU A 154 22.56 -22.05 19.31
CA LEU A 154 22.14 -21.09 20.34
C LEU A 154 20.97 -21.60 21.20
N THR A 155 20.35 -22.70 20.81
CA THR A 155 19.15 -23.25 21.46
C THR A 155 19.10 -24.76 21.41
N ASP A 156 18.53 -25.34 22.46
CA ASP A 156 18.27 -26.77 22.56
C ASP A 156 16.85 -27.11 22.09
N ASP A 157 16.69 -28.31 21.54
CA ASP A 157 15.41 -28.84 21.07
C ASP A 157 14.33 -28.84 22.18
N ALA A 158 14.73 -29.06 23.44
CA ALA A 158 13.84 -29.00 24.59
C ALA A 158 13.30 -27.58 24.86
N ALA A 159 14.14 -26.55 24.65
CA ALA A 159 13.73 -25.15 24.79
C ALA A 159 12.74 -24.75 23.69
N ILE A 160 13.00 -25.16 22.45
CA ILE A 160 12.09 -24.93 21.30
C ILE A 160 10.75 -25.63 21.53
N ALA A 161 10.75 -26.89 21.97
CA ALA A 161 9.55 -27.64 22.31
C ALA A 161 8.73 -26.95 23.42
N THR A 162 9.41 -26.42 24.44
CA THR A 162 8.78 -25.65 25.52
C THR A 162 8.12 -24.38 24.98
N TRP A 163 8.75 -23.68 24.02
CA TRP A 163 8.18 -22.47 23.44
C TRP A 163 6.98 -22.76 22.54
N SER A 164 7.03 -23.85 21.76
CA SER A 164 5.92 -24.33 20.93
C SER A 164 4.68 -24.67 21.77
N ASN A 165 4.88 -25.33 22.92
CA ASN A 165 3.79 -25.63 23.85
C ASN A 165 3.14 -24.37 24.47
N LYS A 166 3.84 -23.23 24.47
CA LYS A 166 3.37 -21.95 25.03
C LYS A 166 2.62 -21.07 24.03
N GLU A 167 1.97 -21.67 23.04
CA GLU A 167 1.20 -20.99 21.98
C GLU A 167 2.05 -20.09 21.06
N GLN A 168 3.32 -20.44 20.87
CA GLN A 168 4.10 -19.81 19.82
C GLN A 168 3.77 -20.44 18.46
N PRO A 169 3.63 -19.66 17.37
CA PRO A 169 3.54 -20.26 16.05
C PRO A 169 4.86 -20.99 15.73
N GLY A 170 4.73 -22.18 15.15
CA GLY A 170 5.86 -23.11 14.91
C GLY A 170 6.69 -22.76 13.69
N ASP A 171 6.65 -21.51 13.24
CA ASP A 171 7.43 -21.02 12.11
C ASP A 171 8.89 -20.77 12.50
N ARG A 172 9.78 -20.86 11.51
CA ARG A 172 11.21 -20.65 11.70
C ARG A 172 11.52 -19.26 12.27
N MET A 173 10.87 -18.23 11.75
CA MET A 173 11.05 -16.83 12.19
C MET A 173 10.65 -16.63 13.65
N SER A 174 9.56 -17.26 14.10
CA SER A 174 9.18 -17.27 15.51
C SER A 174 10.22 -17.94 16.38
N THR A 175 10.79 -19.06 15.94
CA THR A 175 11.87 -19.76 16.65
C THR A 175 13.12 -18.87 16.76
N GLU A 176 13.48 -18.16 15.68
CA GLU A 176 14.56 -17.18 15.67
C GLU A 176 14.28 -16.01 16.63
N ASN A 177 13.08 -15.44 16.58
CA ASN A 177 12.67 -14.35 17.47
C ASN A 177 12.69 -14.77 18.94
N ALA A 178 12.27 -16.00 19.27
CA ALA A 178 12.33 -16.53 20.63
C ALA A 178 13.78 -16.78 21.10
N THR A 179 14.64 -17.25 20.19
CA THR A 179 16.07 -17.42 20.42
C THR A 179 16.72 -16.09 20.76
N ILE A 180 16.48 -15.06 19.94
CA ILE A 180 17.01 -13.71 20.15
C ILE A 180 16.49 -13.12 21.45
N LEU A 181 15.19 -13.28 21.76
CA LEU A 181 14.62 -12.77 23.02
C LEU A 181 15.28 -13.41 24.25
N THR A 182 15.67 -14.69 24.17
CA THR A 182 16.26 -15.42 25.30
C THR A 182 17.75 -15.13 25.47
N ASN A 183 18.47 -14.96 24.36
CA ASN A 183 19.94 -14.79 24.36
C ASN A 183 20.41 -13.33 24.22
N CYS A 184 19.50 -12.35 24.16
CA CYS A 184 19.87 -10.95 24.01
C CYS A 184 20.54 -10.36 25.27
N ARG A 185 21.68 -9.69 25.08
CA ARG A 185 22.42 -8.99 26.16
C ARG A 185 21.89 -7.57 26.41
N HIS A 186 21.39 -6.94 25.36
CA HIS A 186 20.66 -5.68 25.45
C HIS A 186 19.18 -5.98 25.64
N TRP A 187 18.46 -5.04 26.25
CA TRP A 187 17.04 -5.21 26.46
C TRP A 187 16.32 -5.24 25.10
N PRO A 188 15.46 -6.24 24.86
CA PRO A 188 14.82 -6.40 23.57
C PRO A 188 13.70 -5.38 23.38
N LEU A 189 13.64 -4.81 22.18
CA LEU A 189 12.55 -3.97 21.70
C LEU A 189 11.76 -4.75 20.66
N THR A 190 10.59 -5.22 21.08
CA THR A 190 9.70 -6.05 20.28
C THR A 190 8.72 -5.18 19.51
N MET A 191 8.77 -5.25 18.18
CA MET A 191 7.81 -4.61 17.27
C MET A 191 6.78 -5.66 16.88
N ASP A 192 5.58 -5.58 17.44
CA ASP A 192 4.55 -6.61 17.29
C ASP A 192 3.22 -5.97 16.88
N LEU A 193 3.06 -5.77 15.57
CA LEU A 193 1.84 -5.20 14.98
C LEU A 193 0.60 -6.03 15.30
N GLN A 194 0.75 -7.35 15.32
CA GLN A 194 -0.33 -8.33 15.40
C GLN A 194 -0.60 -8.80 16.85
N GLN A 195 0.18 -8.30 17.82
CA GLN A 195 0.08 -8.67 19.24
C GLN A 195 0.21 -10.18 19.52
N ARG A 196 0.94 -10.91 18.66
CA ARG A 196 1.18 -12.34 18.83
C ARG A 196 2.37 -12.63 19.74
N GLY A 197 3.47 -11.90 19.52
CA GLY A 197 4.67 -12.00 20.34
C GLY A 197 4.40 -11.65 21.80
N ILE A 198 3.61 -10.61 22.07
CA ILE A 198 3.25 -10.25 23.45
C ILE A 198 2.42 -11.33 24.16
N LYS A 199 1.52 -12.01 23.45
CA LYS A 199 0.72 -13.11 24.03
C LYS A 199 1.65 -14.24 24.50
N TRP A 200 2.63 -14.57 23.67
CA TRP A 200 3.65 -15.56 23.99
C TRP A 200 4.54 -15.11 25.17
N ILE A 201 5.01 -13.86 25.18
CA ILE A 201 5.83 -13.31 26.29
C ILE A 201 5.08 -13.38 27.62
N LYS A 202 3.78 -13.03 27.62
CA LYS A 202 2.93 -13.14 28.82
C LYS A 202 2.82 -14.59 29.31
N ASN A 203 2.65 -15.55 28.41
CA ASN A 203 2.58 -16.97 28.75
C ASN A 203 3.95 -17.54 29.20
N LYS A 204 5.05 -17.04 28.62
CA LYS A 204 6.41 -17.48 28.96
C LYS A 204 6.79 -17.13 30.38
N TYR A 205 6.60 -15.87 30.79
CA TYR A 205 7.01 -15.33 32.09
C TYR A 205 5.91 -15.39 33.15
N GLY A 206 4.63 -15.57 32.76
CA GLY A 206 3.52 -15.81 33.68
C GLY A 206 3.41 -14.75 34.80
N ALA A 207 3.40 -15.21 36.04
CA ALA A 207 3.25 -14.36 37.23
C ALA A 207 4.46 -13.45 37.52
N ASP A 208 5.64 -13.77 36.98
CA ASP A 208 6.86 -12.97 37.18
C ASP A 208 6.90 -11.72 36.29
N LEU A 209 5.99 -11.63 35.32
CA LEU A 209 5.91 -10.51 34.38
C LEU A 209 5.06 -9.37 34.92
N LYS A 210 5.66 -8.19 35.06
CA LYS A 210 4.93 -6.96 35.38
C LYS A 210 4.73 -6.10 34.13
N VAL A 211 3.46 -5.95 33.71
CA VAL A 211 3.10 -5.13 32.55
C VAL A 211 2.90 -3.68 32.98
N ILE A 212 3.68 -2.77 32.39
CA ILE A 212 3.65 -1.34 32.68
C ILE A 212 3.20 -0.59 31.44
N HIS A 213 2.29 0.36 31.65
CA HIS A 213 1.82 1.27 30.61
C HIS A 213 2.29 2.69 30.98
N PRO A 214 2.89 3.44 30.05
CA PRO A 214 3.24 4.84 30.27
C PRO A 214 1.98 5.63 30.62
N GLY A 215 2.10 6.61 31.52
CA GLY A 215 1.00 7.48 31.96
C GLY A 215 0.14 6.95 33.12
N LYS A 216 0.28 5.68 33.54
CA LYS A 216 -0.39 5.19 34.77
C LYS A 216 0.31 5.70 36.03
N LYS A 217 -0.43 6.30 36.96
CA LYS A 217 0.13 6.79 38.25
C LYS A 217 0.87 5.65 38.98
N GLY A 218 2.15 5.86 39.28
CA GLY A 218 2.98 4.87 39.99
C GLY A 218 3.76 3.88 39.12
N PHE A 219 3.84 4.09 37.79
CA PHE A 219 4.66 3.25 36.90
C PHE A 219 6.15 3.23 37.31
N LEU A 220 6.73 4.40 37.63
CA LEU A 220 8.12 4.51 38.12
C LEU A 220 8.35 3.69 39.38
N LYS A 221 7.44 3.76 40.38
CA LYS A 221 7.52 2.95 41.61
C LYS A 221 7.45 1.44 41.35
N THR A 222 6.82 1.04 40.24
CA THR A 222 6.72 -0.37 39.84
C THR A 222 8.02 -0.83 39.19
N ILE A 223 8.64 0.03 38.36
CA ILE A 223 9.97 -0.18 37.79
C ILE A 223 11.02 -0.26 38.90
N GLU A 224 11.06 0.70 39.84
CA GLU A 224 11.97 0.71 40.99
C GLU A 224 11.87 -0.58 41.82
N ARG A 225 10.64 -1.04 42.09
CA ARG A 225 10.41 -2.30 42.81
C ARG A 225 10.87 -3.51 42.01
N ALA A 226 10.68 -3.51 40.69
CA ALA A 226 11.13 -4.61 39.84
C ALA A 226 12.65 -4.65 39.68
N LEU A 227 13.30 -3.47 39.66
CA LEU A 227 14.75 -3.32 39.68
C LEU A 227 15.35 -3.94 40.96
N ALA A 228 14.71 -3.74 42.10
CA ALA A 228 15.12 -4.37 43.36
C ALA A 228 14.80 -5.88 43.40
N CYS A 229 13.61 -6.29 42.95
CA CYS A 229 13.11 -7.65 43.07
C CYS A 229 13.24 -8.46 41.77
N ARG A 230 14.47 -8.77 41.30
CA ARG A 230 14.82 -9.74 40.20
C ARG A 230 13.72 -9.96 39.13
N GLY A 231 13.04 -8.91 38.71
CA GLY A 231 11.72 -9.04 38.07
C GLY A 231 11.81 -8.75 36.59
N THR A 232 10.96 -9.40 35.79
CA THR A 232 10.82 -9.09 34.37
C THR A 232 9.72 -8.05 34.18
N VAL A 233 10.04 -6.94 33.53
CA VAL A 233 9.09 -5.86 33.26
C VAL A 233 8.82 -5.78 31.77
N LEU A 234 7.55 -5.74 31.39
CA LEU A 234 7.11 -5.44 30.03
C LEU A 234 6.67 -3.97 29.97
N TYR A 235 7.40 -3.14 29.24
CA TYR A 235 7.09 -1.73 29.04
C TYR A 235 6.41 -1.52 27.69
N MET A 236 5.14 -1.15 27.73
CA MET A 236 4.29 -0.97 26.55
C MET A 236 4.35 0.48 26.07
N SER A 237 5.38 0.87 25.31
CA SER A 237 5.51 2.24 24.83
C SER A 237 5.09 2.42 23.38
N GLU A 238 4.36 3.50 23.13
CA GLU A 238 4.11 4.04 21.79
C GLU A 238 5.02 5.25 21.49
N THR A 239 5.54 5.91 22.53
CA THR A 239 6.43 7.08 22.44
C THR A 239 7.80 6.84 23.07
N VAL A 240 8.80 7.61 22.66
CA VAL A 240 10.11 7.63 23.31
C VAL A 240 10.01 8.52 24.54
N ASP A 241 9.93 7.93 25.72
CA ASP A 241 9.87 8.68 26.97
C ASP A 241 11.29 8.95 27.49
N LEU A 242 11.54 10.10 28.11
CA LEU A 242 12.85 10.42 28.72
C LEU A 242 13.31 9.35 29.73
N VAL A 243 12.35 8.65 30.36
CA VAL A 243 12.59 7.54 31.28
C VAL A 243 13.20 6.32 30.57
N LEU A 244 12.78 6.06 29.33
CA LEU A 244 13.31 4.98 28.49
C LEU A 244 14.77 5.25 28.11
N ASP A 245 15.10 6.49 27.75
CA ASP A 245 16.46 6.91 27.44
C ASP A 245 17.37 6.76 28.68
N LEU A 246 16.90 7.14 29.87
CA LEU A 246 17.65 6.98 31.13
C LEU A 246 17.87 5.50 31.49
N LEU A 247 16.86 4.66 31.28
CA LEU A 247 16.91 3.23 31.56
C LEU A 247 17.83 2.50 30.57
N CYS A 248 17.64 2.70 29.27
CA CYS A 248 18.41 2.03 28.21
C CYS A 248 19.85 2.54 28.13
N GLY A 249 20.05 3.84 28.42
CA GLY A 249 21.36 4.51 28.45
C GLY A 249 22.32 3.94 29.48
N ARG A 250 21.83 3.12 30.42
CA ARG A 250 22.62 2.56 31.54
C ARG A 250 23.57 3.62 32.11
N HIS A 251 23.05 4.83 32.37
CA HIS A 251 23.78 5.90 33.07
C HIS A 251 24.06 5.46 34.51
N THR A 252 24.98 4.51 34.63
CA THR A 252 25.52 3.95 35.84
C THR A 252 26.57 4.93 36.32
N VAL A 253 26.13 5.92 37.08
CA VAL A 253 27.07 6.79 37.78
C VAL A 253 27.75 5.94 38.85
N ILE A 254 28.97 5.52 38.52
CA ILE A 254 30.07 5.18 39.42
C ILE A 254 29.73 4.05 40.41
N LYS A 255 30.17 2.82 40.06
CA LYS A 255 30.15 1.56 40.87
C LYS A 255 28.96 0.62 40.69
N GLY A 256 28.53 0.32 39.47
CA GLY A 256 27.95 -0.99 39.05
C GLY A 256 26.77 -1.61 39.84
N LYS A 257 26.20 -0.92 40.82
CA LYS A 257 25.22 -1.44 41.79
C LYS A 257 24.04 -0.49 42.03
N TYR A 258 24.13 0.75 41.55
CA TYR A 258 23.09 1.77 41.72
C TYR A 258 22.75 2.43 40.38
N MET A 259 21.46 2.57 40.12
CA MET A 259 20.93 3.34 38.99
C MET A 259 20.34 4.64 39.54
N LYS A 260 20.74 5.78 38.96
CA LYS A 260 20.22 7.08 39.38
C LYS A 260 18.93 7.35 38.61
N THR A 261 17.78 7.05 39.21
CA THR A 261 16.50 7.61 38.78
C THR A 261 16.41 9.02 39.35
N GLU A 262 15.81 9.96 38.62
CA GLU A 262 15.82 11.43 38.79
C GLU A 262 15.96 11.98 40.23
N ASP A 263 15.36 11.33 41.24
CA ASP A 263 15.42 11.76 42.66
C ASP A 263 15.99 10.73 43.67
N LYS A 264 16.31 9.48 43.29
CA LYS A 264 16.78 8.42 44.23
C LYS A 264 17.78 7.44 43.62
N GLU A 265 18.78 7.06 44.41
CA GLU A 265 19.68 5.94 44.10
C GLU A 265 18.95 4.61 44.36
N GLY A 266 18.65 3.86 43.30
CA GLY A 266 18.01 2.54 43.39
C GLY A 266 19.01 1.40 43.24
N GLU A 267 18.89 0.35 44.06
CA GLU A 267 19.68 -0.87 43.92
C GLU A 267 19.38 -1.55 42.57
N PHE A 268 20.42 -1.75 41.76
CA PHE A 268 20.29 -2.40 40.45
C PHE A 268 20.62 -3.90 40.57
N ASN A 269 19.63 -4.76 40.31
CA ASN A 269 19.85 -6.19 40.20
C ASN A 269 20.30 -6.57 38.79
N LYS A 270 21.41 -7.31 38.66
CA LYS A 270 21.92 -7.79 37.37
C LYS A 270 20.97 -8.76 36.65
N ASN A 271 20.03 -9.37 37.37
CA ASN A 271 19.04 -10.29 36.81
C ASN A 271 17.74 -9.59 36.40
N PHE A 272 17.66 -8.26 36.50
CA PHE A 272 16.52 -7.51 36.01
C PHE A 272 16.47 -7.55 34.47
N CYS A 273 15.31 -7.91 33.92
CA CYS A 273 15.08 -7.94 32.49
C CYS A 273 13.95 -6.96 32.13
N LEU A 274 14.27 -5.99 31.27
CA LEU A 274 13.29 -5.08 30.68
C LEU A 274 13.00 -5.55 29.25
N ILE A 275 11.73 -5.76 28.94
CA ILE A 275 11.26 -6.03 27.59
C ILE A 275 10.46 -4.81 27.15
N LEU A 276 10.91 -4.18 26.08
CA LEU A 276 10.19 -3.08 25.46
C LEU A 276 9.27 -3.66 24.38
N HIS A 277 8.06 -3.16 24.32
CA HIS A 277 7.10 -3.59 23.31
C HIS A 277 6.40 -2.38 22.70
N THR A 278 6.28 -2.40 21.37
CA THR A 278 5.57 -1.39 20.60
C THR A 278 4.67 -2.02 19.54
N LYS A 279 3.54 -1.36 19.30
CA LYS A 279 2.55 -1.71 18.26
C LYS A 279 2.82 -1.03 16.93
N LEU A 280 3.83 -0.16 16.86
CA LEU A 280 4.13 0.60 15.66
C LEU A 280 5.06 -0.22 14.75
N ALA A 281 4.79 -0.21 13.44
CA ALA A 281 5.62 -0.89 12.43
C ALA A 281 6.99 -0.22 12.32
N ASN A 282 6.97 1.11 12.32
CA ASN A 282 8.16 1.95 12.20
C ASN A 282 8.11 3.07 13.26
N PRO A 283 8.43 2.73 14.52
CA PRO A 283 8.60 3.74 15.54
C PRO A 283 9.89 4.54 15.27
N HIS A 284 9.74 5.86 15.21
CA HIS A 284 10.85 6.80 15.06
C HIS A 284 11.62 6.95 16.38
N TYR A 285 12.42 5.95 16.71
CA TYR A 285 13.38 6.00 17.82
C TYR A 285 14.68 6.70 17.39
N LYS A 286 15.26 7.48 18.31
CA LYS A 286 16.60 8.05 18.14
C LYS A 286 17.64 6.93 17.97
N LEU A 287 18.74 7.24 17.29
CA LEU A 287 19.83 6.30 17.02
C LEU A 287 20.46 5.74 18.31
N GLU A 288 20.49 6.54 19.38
CA GLU A 288 21.00 6.15 20.70
C GLU A 288 20.23 4.95 21.29
N LEU A 289 18.90 5.04 21.31
CA LEU A 289 18.05 3.97 21.83
C LEU A 289 18.08 2.72 20.95
N ARG A 290 18.15 2.89 19.61
CA ARG A 290 18.31 1.76 18.67
C ARG A 290 19.64 1.04 18.83
N ALA A 291 20.71 1.76 19.19
CA ALA A 291 22.03 1.15 19.41
C ALA A 291 22.11 0.40 20.77
N GLN A 292 21.32 0.82 21.76
CA GLN A 292 21.34 0.27 23.12
C GLN A 292 20.32 -0.85 23.36
N THR A 293 19.43 -1.10 22.40
CA THR A 293 18.38 -2.12 22.48
C THR A 293 18.55 -3.13 21.35
N THR A 294 18.13 -4.37 21.59
CA THR A 294 18.06 -5.38 20.52
C THR A 294 16.68 -5.31 19.89
N VAL A 295 16.59 -4.82 18.66
CA VAL A 295 15.32 -4.73 17.94
C VAL A 295 14.92 -6.12 17.44
N ILE A 296 13.72 -6.58 17.81
CA ILE A 296 13.13 -7.84 17.36
C ILE A 296 11.85 -7.53 16.61
N ASN A 297 11.77 -7.99 15.36
CA ASN A 297 10.62 -7.75 14.50
C ASN A 297 9.70 -8.97 14.47
N PHE A 298 8.49 -8.83 15.02
CA PHE A 298 7.42 -9.84 14.93
C PHE A 298 6.52 -9.64 13.70
N ALA A 299 6.94 -8.82 12.72
CA ALA A 299 6.23 -8.73 11.44
C ALA A 299 6.19 -10.11 10.77
N VAL A 300 4.99 -10.48 10.32
CA VAL A 300 4.77 -11.73 9.60
C VAL A 300 5.38 -11.60 8.21
N ILE A 301 6.33 -12.47 7.89
CA ILE A 301 6.92 -12.57 6.54
C ILE A 301 6.00 -13.40 5.66
N ARG A 302 6.00 -13.15 4.34
CA ARG A 302 5.17 -13.86 3.34
C ARG A 302 5.17 -15.37 3.55
N ASP A 303 6.34 -15.99 3.70
CA ASP A 303 6.46 -17.44 3.84
C ASP A 303 5.83 -17.94 5.17
N GLY A 304 5.99 -17.17 6.26
CA GLY A 304 5.33 -17.48 7.54
C GLY A 304 3.82 -17.23 7.53
N LEU A 305 3.34 -16.28 6.71
CA LEU A 305 1.92 -16.06 6.50
C LEU A 305 1.30 -17.18 5.66
N GLU A 306 2.03 -17.69 4.66
CA GLU A 306 1.61 -18.82 3.84
C GLU A 306 1.41 -20.06 4.70
N ASP A 307 2.38 -20.43 5.54
CA ASP A 307 2.26 -21.57 6.45
C ASP A 307 1.08 -21.43 7.44
N GLN A 308 0.82 -20.20 7.91
CA GLN A 308 -0.29 -19.92 8.83
C GLN A 308 -1.65 -19.98 8.14
N LEU A 309 -1.77 -19.38 6.96
CA LEU A 309 -2.99 -19.46 6.14
C LEU A 309 -3.24 -20.90 5.72
N LEU A 310 -2.20 -21.64 5.38
CA LEU A 310 -2.28 -23.05 5.04
C LEU A 310 -2.79 -23.87 6.21
N ALA A 311 -2.28 -23.66 7.43
CA ALA A 311 -2.78 -24.32 8.62
C ALA A 311 -4.27 -24.02 8.88
N GLU A 312 -4.68 -22.77 8.72
CA GLU A 312 -6.09 -22.37 8.91
C GLU A 312 -7.01 -22.97 7.84
N VAL A 313 -6.59 -22.97 6.56
CA VAL A 313 -7.34 -23.58 5.46
C VAL A 313 -7.45 -25.10 5.63
N VAL A 314 -6.36 -25.77 6.00
CA VAL A 314 -6.37 -27.21 6.32
C VAL A 314 -7.31 -27.51 7.48
N SER A 315 -7.33 -26.65 8.51
CA SER A 315 -8.24 -26.82 9.65
C SER A 315 -9.72 -26.73 9.26
N ALA A 316 -10.04 -25.92 8.24
CA ALA A 316 -11.40 -25.75 7.72
C ALA A 316 -11.81 -26.88 6.77
N GLU A 317 -10.92 -27.34 5.88
CA GLU A 317 -11.23 -28.38 4.89
C GLU A 317 -11.14 -29.81 5.43
N ARG A 318 -10.14 -30.07 6.28
CA ARG A 318 -9.81 -31.40 6.83
C ARG A 318 -9.46 -31.28 8.32
N PRO A 319 -10.46 -31.04 9.19
CA PRO A 319 -10.23 -30.93 10.64
C PRO A 319 -9.71 -32.23 11.28
N ASP A 320 -9.92 -33.38 10.61
CA ASP A 320 -9.37 -34.68 10.98
C ASP A 320 -7.84 -34.72 10.82
N LEU A 321 -7.32 -34.21 9.71
CA LEU A 321 -5.88 -34.10 9.46
C LEU A 321 -5.23 -33.12 10.44
N GLU A 322 -5.84 -31.96 10.68
CA GLU A 322 -5.29 -30.97 11.60
C GLU A 322 -5.25 -31.49 13.05
N LYS A 323 -6.30 -32.22 13.49
CA LYS A 323 -6.28 -32.90 14.79
C LYS A 323 -5.14 -33.91 14.87
N CYS A 324 -4.97 -34.77 13.87
CA CYS A 324 -3.87 -35.73 13.83
C CYS A 324 -2.49 -35.04 13.85
N LYS A 325 -2.29 -33.98 13.06
CA LYS A 325 -1.06 -33.16 13.05
C LYS A 325 -0.76 -32.58 14.42
N SER A 326 -1.76 -31.98 15.07
CA SER A 326 -1.60 -31.39 16.40
C SER A 326 -1.25 -32.44 17.47
N VAL A 327 -1.81 -33.64 17.39
CA VAL A 327 -1.51 -34.75 18.31
C VAL A 327 -0.09 -35.26 18.09
N LEU A 328 0.31 -35.47 16.83
CA LEU A 328 1.67 -35.90 16.48
C LEU A 328 2.71 -34.85 16.89
N ALA A 329 2.45 -33.57 16.65
CA ALA A 329 3.34 -32.47 17.05
C ALA A 329 3.49 -32.38 18.59
N LYS A 330 2.40 -32.51 19.34
CA LYS A 330 2.45 -32.57 20.81
C LYS A 330 3.23 -33.78 21.31
N GLN A 331 3.06 -34.93 20.66
CA GLN A 331 3.78 -36.14 21.03
C GLN A 331 5.29 -36.01 20.74
N GLN A 332 5.68 -35.44 19.60
CA GLN A 332 7.08 -35.14 19.28
C GLN A 332 7.69 -34.14 20.27
N ASN A 333 7.00 -33.04 20.57
CA ASN A 333 7.48 -32.06 21.55
C ASN A 333 7.62 -32.67 22.96
N ARG A 334 6.70 -33.56 23.33
CA ARG A 334 6.77 -34.29 24.60
C ARG A 334 8.02 -35.17 24.67
N PHE A 335 8.30 -35.95 23.62
CA PHE A 335 9.50 -36.79 23.55
C PHE A 335 10.79 -35.98 23.65
N LYS A 336 10.90 -34.87 22.90
CA LYS A 336 12.05 -33.96 22.98
C LYS A 336 12.24 -33.38 24.39
N THR A 337 11.15 -33.04 25.07
CA THR A 337 11.18 -32.52 26.45
C THR A 337 11.58 -33.60 27.45
N GLU A 338 11.01 -34.81 27.33
CA GLU A 338 11.34 -35.95 28.18
C GLU A 338 12.80 -36.37 28.01
N LEU A 339 13.33 -36.38 26.78
CA LEU A 339 14.76 -36.64 26.52
C LEU A 339 15.67 -35.62 27.19
N GLY A 340 15.38 -34.32 27.04
CA GLY A 340 16.15 -33.27 27.72
C GLY A 340 16.13 -33.40 29.24
N GLN A 341 14.96 -33.69 29.83
CA GLN A 341 14.85 -33.92 31.28
C GLN A 341 15.63 -35.16 31.73
N LEU A 342 15.58 -36.25 30.96
CA LEU A 342 16.35 -37.47 31.26
C LEU A 342 17.86 -37.22 31.18
N GLU A 343 18.32 -36.39 30.24
CA GLU A 343 19.72 -35.96 30.13
C GLU A 343 20.12 -35.06 31.31
N ASP A 344 19.30 -34.07 31.65
CA ASP A 344 19.53 -33.19 32.79
C ASP A 344 19.54 -33.96 34.12
N ASP A 345 18.62 -34.91 34.31
CA ASP A 345 18.55 -35.77 35.48
C ASP A 345 19.78 -36.68 35.58
N MET A 346 20.27 -37.19 34.46
CA MET A 346 21.51 -37.95 34.38
C MET A 346 22.71 -37.08 34.79
N LEU A 347 22.85 -35.89 34.22
CA LEU A 347 23.94 -34.96 34.52
C LEU A 347 23.89 -34.46 35.95
N SER A 348 22.69 -34.13 36.46
CA SER A 348 22.47 -33.70 37.84
C SER A 348 22.85 -34.80 38.81
N SER A 349 22.41 -36.04 38.57
CA SER A 349 22.75 -37.20 39.40
C SER A 349 24.26 -37.50 39.38
N LEU A 350 24.91 -37.37 38.23
CA LEU A 350 26.38 -37.51 38.11
C LEU A 350 27.12 -36.37 38.83
N SER A 351 26.61 -35.14 38.77
CA SER A 351 27.22 -33.97 39.40
C SER A 351 27.07 -33.98 40.93
N ALA A 352 25.96 -34.52 41.44
CA ALA A 352 25.66 -34.62 42.88
C ALA A 352 26.39 -35.80 43.54
N ALA A 353 26.82 -36.79 42.75
CA ALA A 353 27.54 -37.95 43.24
C ALA A 353 28.99 -37.59 43.63
N GLN A 354 29.19 -37.18 44.88
CA GLN A 354 30.52 -36.94 45.45
C GLN A 354 31.00 -38.22 46.17
N GLY A 355 31.84 -39.03 45.52
CA GLY A 355 32.36 -40.30 46.06
C GLY A 355 32.46 -41.43 45.02
N GLY A 356 32.80 -42.65 45.47
CA GLY A 356 32.97 -43.83 44.61
C GLY A 356 31.72 -44.15 43.78
N PHE A 357 31.81 -43.93 42.47
CA PHE A 357 30.72 -44.09 41.49
C PHE A 357 30.02 -45.45 41.54
N LEU A 358 30.74 -46.50 41.94
CA LEU A 358 30.25 -47.88 41.96
C LEU A 358 29.50 -48.27 43.25
N ASP A 359 29.61 -47.48 44.33
CA ASP A 359 29.00 -47.81 45.62
C ASP A 359 27.54 -47.31 45.72
N ASN A 360 27.15 -46.38 44.85
CA ASN A 360 25.79 -45.82 44.81
C ASN A 360 24.88 -46.69 43.94
N SER A 361 24.37 -47.80 44.49
CA SER A 361 23.40 -48.68 43.80
C SER A 361 22.16 -47.93 43.28
N GLU A 362 21.71 -46.88 43.98
CA GLU A 362 20.58 -46.03 43.56
C GLU A 362 20.89 -45.22 42.30
N LEU A 363 22.13 -44.73 42.16
CA LEU A 363 22.58 -44.01 40.97
C LEU A 363 22.63 -44.94 39.77
N VAL A 364 23.14 -46.16 39.96
CA VAL A 364 23.23 -47.18 38.89
C VAL A 364 21.83 -47.60 38.41
N GLU A 365 20.87 -47.74 39.33
CA GLU A 365 19.50 -48.06 38.98
C GLU A 365 18.83 -46.91 38.20
N LYS A 366 18.95 -45.67 38.67
CA LYS A 366 18.46 -44.47 37.96
C LYS A 366 19.07 -44.34 36.57
N LEU A 367 20.38 -44.52 36.42
CA LEU A 367 21.07 -44.49 35.12
C LEU A 367 20.56 -45.59 34.18
N LYS A 368 20.30 -46.79 34.70
CA LYS A 368 19.76 -47.90 33.91
C LYS A 368 18.32 -47.61 33.46
N THR A 369 17.47 -47.08 34.32
CA THR A 369 16.09 -46.69 33.97
C THR A 369 16.07 -45.53 32.96
N THR A 370 16.91 -44.51 33.15
CA THR A 370 17.03 -43.36 32.24
C THR A 370 17.53 -43.81 30.87
N LYS A 371 18.53 -44.70 30.82
CA LYS A 371 19.05 -45.26 29.56
C LYS A 371 18.00 -46.10 28.83
N SER A 372 17.24 -46.93 29.54
CA SER A 372 16.15 -47.72 28.94
C SER A 372 15.02 -46.84 28.42
N ALA A 373 14.60 -45.81 29.18
CA ALA A 373 13.58 -44.87 28.74
C ALA A 373 14.02 -44.04 27.52
N SER A 374 15.25 -43.54 27.53
CA SER A 374 15.84 -42.81 26.39
C SER A 374 15.90 -43.68 25.12
N ALA A 375 16.32 -44.94 25.23
CA ALA A 375 16.34 -45.86 24.09
C ALA A 375 14.93 -46.15 23.53
N GLU A 376 13.92 -46.27 24.39
CA GLU A 376 12.54 -46.45 23.96
C GLU A 376 12.00 -45.21 23.25
N ILE A 377 12.31 -44.01 23.75
CA ILE A 377 11.91 -42.75 23.13
C ILE A 377 12.62 -42.57 21.79
N GLN A 378 13.93 -42.81 21.70
CA GLN A 378 14.67 -42.76 20.43
C GLN A 378 14.12 -43.75 19.40
N HIS A 379 13.74 -44.95 19.84
CA HIS A 379 13.07 -45.91 18.97
C HIS A 379 11.73 -45.36 18.47
N LYS A 380 10.89 -44.78 19.34
CA LYS A 380 9.61 -44.16 18.94
C LYS A 380 9.81 -42.95 18.02
N GLU A 381 10.83 -42.13 18.25
CA GLU A 381 11.18 -40.99 17.39
C GLU A 381 11.61 -41.43 15.99
N CYS A 382 12.33 -42.55 15.87
CA CYS A 382 12.72 -43.13 14.59
C CYS A 382 11.53 -43.46 13.69
N PHE A 383 10.37 -43.83 14.27
CA PHE A 383 9.13 -44.06 13.49
C PHE A 383 8.30 -42.78 13.33
N ALA A 384 8.35 -41.86 14.29
CA ALA A 384 7.59 -40.62 14.25
C ALA A 384 8.09 -39.63 13.18
N ILE A 385 9.39 -39.58 12.90
CA ILE A 385 9.96 -38.67 11.87
C ILE A 385 9.47 -39.03 10.46
N PRO A 386 9.60 -40.29 9.97
CA PRO A 386 9.03 -40.70 8.68
C PRO A 386 7.52 -40.54 8.63
N GLN A 387 6.81 -40.78 9.74
CA GLN A 387 5.35 -40.60 9.81
C GLN A 387 4.95 -39.14 9.63
N SER A 388 5.66 -38.20 10.27
CA SER A 388 5.42 -36.75 10.11
C SER A 388 5.76 -36.28 8.69
N GLN A 389 6.86 -36.77 8.11
CA GLN A 389 7.23 -36.47 6.71
C GLN A 389 6.20 -37.01 5.71
N ALA A 390 5.75 -38.25 5.88
CA ALA A 390 4.71 -38.85 5.05
C ALA A 390 3.38 -38.09 5.18
N PHE A 391 3.03 -37.67 6.39
CA PHE A 391 1.84 -36.85 6.64
C PHE A 391 1.95 -35.48 5.94
N ASN A 392 3.08 -34.79 6.05
CA ASN A 392 3.32 -33.52 5.35
C ASN A 392 3.29 -33.69 3.83
N ALA A 393 3.82 -34.79 3.29
CA ALA A 393 3.74 -35.10 1.86
C ALA A 393 2.29 -35.33 1.39
N VAL A 394 1.48 -36.03 2.19
CA VAL A 394 0.04 -36.20 1.93
C VAL A 394 -0.68 -34.86 1.99
N LEU A 395 -0.32 -34.01 2.96
CA LEU A 395 -0.88 -32.67 3.11
C LEU A 395 -0.58 -31.80 1.89
N HIS A 396 0.69 -31.68 1.48
CA HIS A 396 1.09 -30.94 0.28
C HIS A 396 0.44 -31.48 -0.99
N LYS A 397 0.27 -32.80 -1.09
CA LYS A 397 -0.45 -33.42 -2.22
C LYS A 397 -1.93 -33.07 -2.20
N ALA A 398 -2.58 -33.06 -1.04
CA ALA A 398 -3.99 -32.67 -0.89
C ALA A 398 -4.19 -31.18 -1.21
N ILE A 399 -3.28 -30.32 -0.78
CA ILE A 399 -3.26 -28.87 -1.10
C ILE A 399 -3.13 -28.67 -2.61
N LYS A 400 -2.15 -29.33 -3.24
CA LYS A 400 -1.95 -29.25 -4.69
C LYS A 400 -3.15 -29.83 -5.47
N GLN A 401 -3.85 -30.81 -4.92
CA GLN A 401 -5.08 -31.33 -5.51
C GLN A 401 -6.25 -30.34 -5.35
N ALA A 402 -6.36 -29.65 -4.22
CA ALA A 402 -7.34 -28.59 -4.00
C ALA A 402 -7.11 -27.38 -4.92
N GLU A 403 -5.86 -26.99 -5.15
CA GLU A 403 -5.45 -25.96 -6.12
C GLU A 403 -5.86 -26.33 -7.55
N ASN A 404 -5.65 -27.59 -7.95
CA ASN A 404 -5.95 -28.08 -9.30
C ASN A 404 -7.43 -28.41 -9.53
N ALA A 405 -8.20 -28.68 -8.47
CA ALA A 405 -9.60 -29.10 -8.56
C ALA A 405 -10.59 -27.94 -8.75
N GLY A 406 -10.12 -26.69 -8.83
CA GLY A 406 -10.97 -25.58 -9.25
C GLY A 406 -12.14 -25.29 -8.31
N ASN A 407 -11.90 -25.26 -6.99
CA ASN A 407 -12.87 -24.73 -6.02
C ASN A 407 -12.34 -23.47 -5.33
N ILE A 408 -11.77 -22.57 -6.15
CA ILE A 408 -11.27 -21.23 -5.76
C ILE A 408 -12.38 -20.42 -5.04
N GLN A 409 -13.67 -20.68 -5.35
CA GLN A 409 -14.82 -20.07 -4.69
C GLN A 409 -14.95 -20.43 -3.20
N CYS A 410 -14.57 -21.66 -2.82
CA CYS A 410 -14.55 -22.13 -1.42
C CYS A 410 -13.37 -21.53 -0.66
N HIS A 411 -12.19 -21.48 -1.29
CA HIS A 411 -10.99 -20.89 -0.72
C HIS A 411 -11.14 -19.39 -0.49
N ILE A 412 -11.72 -18.66 -1.43
CA ILE A 412 -12.01 -17.22 -1.28
C ILE A 412 -13.06 -16.98 -0.20
N SER A 413 -14.09 -17.83 -0.08
CA SER A 413 -15.09 -17.71 0.99
C SER A 413 -14.51 -17.98 2.38
N ASN A 414 -13.55 -18.89 2.50
CA ASN A 414 -12.83 -19.17 3.75
C ASN A 414 -11.79 -18.08 4.06
N LEU A 415 -11.03 -17.59 3.07
CA LEU A 415 -10.15 -16.42 3.22
C LEU A 415 -10.92 -15.15 3.60
N LYS A 416 -12.14 -14.97 3.08
CA LYS A 416 -13.07 -13.90 3.47
C LYS A 416 -13.43 -13.97 4.96
N ILE A 417 -13.68 -15.16 5.50
CA ILE A 417 -14.00 -15.37 6.93
C ILE A 417 -12.76 -15.17 7.82
N ILE A 418 -11.58 -15.58 7.33
CA ILE A 418 -10.30 -15.47 8.05
C ILE A 418 -9.86 -14.00 8.17
N LEU A 419 -9.98 -13.20 7.09
CA LEU A 419 -9.66 -11.76 7.08
C LEU A 419 -10.65 -10.93 7.92
N LEU A 420 -11.93 -11.33 7.96
CA LEU A 420 -12.94 -10.76 8.86
C LEU A 420 -12.66 -11.05 10.35
N ARG A 421 -12.11 -12.23 10.66
CA ARG A 421 -11.73 -12.62 12.03
C ARG A 421 -10.40 -12.05 12.49
N SER A 422 -9.47 -11.75 11.58
CA SER A 422 -8.15 -11.17 11.89
C SER A 422 -8.17 -9.65 12.15
N LYS A 423 -9.30 -8.96 11.91
CA LYS A 423 -9.45 -7.48 12.02
C LYS A 423 -8.50 -6.67 11.11
N GLU A 424 -8.11 -7.23 9.97
CA GLU A 424 -7.15 -6.58 9.07
C GLU A 424 -7.80 -5.67 8.00
N ILE A 425 -9.13 -5.56 7.93
CA ILE A 425 -9.89 -4.82 6.88
C ILE A 425 -11.11 -4.07 7.48
N GLU A 426 -11.41 -2.85 7.02
CA GLU A 426 -12.63 -2.08 7.37
C GLU A 426 -13.88 -2.55 6.58
N LEU A 427 -15.06 -2.48 7.20
CA LEU A 427 -16.34 -2.95 6.63
C LEU A 427 -16.69 -2.39 5.24
N LEU A 428 -16.23 -1.18 4.90
CA LEU A 428 -16.47 -0.53 3.61
C LEU A 428 -15.55 -1.03 2.48
N GLU A 429 -14.32 -1.42 2.79
CA GLU A 429 -13.40 -2.04 1.83
C GLU A 429 -13.83 -3.48 1.48
N LEU A 430 -14.53 -4.13 2.40
CA LEU A 430 -15.09 -5.47 2.24
C LEU A 430 -16.24 -5.49 1.22
N ASP A 431 -17.12 -4.49 1.23
CA ASP A 431 -18.30 -4.40 0.34
C ASP A 431 -17.89 -4.23 -1.13
N PHE A 432 -16.74 -3.59 -1.37
CA PHE A 432 -16.15 -3.42 -2.71
C PHE A 432 -15.49 -4.72 -3.23
N VAL A 433 -14.86 -5.48 -2.34
CA VAL A 433 -14.32 -6.82 -2.65
C VAL A 433 -15.44 -7.83 -2.95
N PHE A 434 -16.64 -7.64 -2.38
CA PHE A 434 -17.83 -8.44 -2.72
C PHE A 434 -18.32 -8.24 -4.17
N GLN A 435 -18.02 -7.12 -4.83
CA GLN A 435 -18.46 -6.81 -6.19
C GLN A 435 -17.44 -7.14 -7.30
N PHE A 436 -16.19 -7.44 -6.95
CA PHE A 436 -15.14 -7.72 -7.93
C PHE A 436 -15.22 -9.18 -8.39
N GLY A 437 -15.60 -9.39 -9.66
CA GLY A 437 -15.60 -10.71 -10.30
C GLY A 437 -14.17 -11.23 -10.46
N VAL A 438 -13.87 -12.37 -9.88
CA VAL A 438 -12.54 -13.00 -9.96
C VAL A 438 -12.45 -13.80 -11.25
N GLU A 439 -11.60 -13.37 -12.18
CA GLU A 439 -11.27 -14.15 -13.37
C GLU A 439 -10.44 -15.39 -12.97
N HIS A 440 -10.64 -16.52 -13.67
CA HIS A 440 -10.01 -17.83 -13.42
C HIS A 440 -8.48 -17.86 -13.68
N ALA A 441 -7.79 -16.72 -13.64
CA ALA A 441 -6.39 -16.58 -13.99
C ALA A 441 -5.40 -16.76 -12.82
N TYR A 442 -5.87 -16.80 -11.57
CA TYR A 442 -5.01 -16.82 -10.39
C TYR A 442 -4.81 -18.25 -9.85
N LYS A 443 -3.54 -18.65 -9.67
CA LYS A 443 -3.14 -20.01 -9.25
C LYS A 443 -3.10 -20.16 -7.73
N THR A 444 -2.85 -19.08 -6.99
CA THR A 444 -2.83 -19.08 -5.52
C THR A 444 -3.62 -17.89 -4.94
N PRO A 445 -4.11 -17.97 -3.69
CA PRO A 445 -4.74 -16.84 -3.02
C PRO A 445 -3.82 -15.62 -2.81
N VAL A 446 -2.51 -15.85 -2.74
CA VAL A 446 -1.49 -14.80 -2.61
C VAL A 446 -1.29 -14.08 -3.95
N ASP A 447 -1.47 -14.77 -5.09
CA ASP A 447 -1.44 -14.15 -6.42
C ASP A 447 -2.57 -13.13 -6.60
N PHE A 448 -3.73 -13.35 -5.96
CA PHE A 448 -4.84 -12.39 -5.95
C PHE A 448 -4.48 -11.10 -5.20
N LEU A 449 -3.62 -11.18 -4.18
CA LEU A 449 -3.16 -10.04 -3.37
C LEU A 449 -1.95 -9.30 -3.97
N THR A 450 -1.53 -9.65 -5.18
CA THR A 450 -0.43 -8.96 -5.87
C THR A 450 -0.74 -7.48 -6.11
N THR A 451 0.33 -6.67 -6.18
CA THR A 451 0.28 -5.21 -6.22
C THR A 451 -0.62 -4.65 -7.32
N GLN A 452 -0.76 -5.35 -8.45
CA GLN A 452 -1.55 -4.89 -9.60
C GLN A 452 -3.06 -4.97 -9.32
N SER A 453 -3.52 -6.07 -8.71
CA SER A 453 -4.91 -6.30 -8.31
C SER A 453 -5.31 -5.42 -7.14
N TRP A 454 -4.45 -5.32 -6.12
CA TRP A 454 -4.67 -4.50 -4.93
C TRP A 454 -4.63 -2.99 -5.22
N SER A 455 -3.75 -2.56 -6.12
CA SER A 455 -3.71 -1.16 -6.59
C SER A 455 -4.93 -0.81 -7.45
N ALA A 456 -5.46 -1.75 -8.25
CA ALA A 456 -6.70 -1.55 -9.00
C ALA A 456 -7.93 -1.42 -8.10
N ILE A 457 -7.98 -2.20 -7.00
CA ILE A 457 -9.02 -2.10 -5.96
C ILE A 457 -8.94 -0.75 -5.26
N LYS A 458 -7.73 -0.31 -4.84
CA LYS A 458 -7.53 1.02 -4.23
C LYS A 458 -7.80 2.19 -5.18
N ALA A 459 -7.40 2.09 -6.44
CA ALA A 459 -7.60 3.14 -7.44
C ALA A 459 -9.08 3.34 -7.81
N LYS A 460 -9.90 2.28 -7.83
CA LYS A 460 -11.35 2.42 -8.06
C LYS A 460 -12.11 2.95 -6.85
N ASN A 461 -11.68 2.64 -5.64
CA ASN A 461 -12.30 3.16 -4.41
C ASN A 461 -12.16 4.70 -4.30
N LEU A 462 -11.06 5.25 -4.84
CA LEU A 462 -10.82 6.69 -4.98
C LEU A 462 -11.68 7.37 -6.08
N SER A 463 -12.33 6.60 -6.96
CA SER A 463 -13.18 7.13 -8.04
C SER A 463 -14.68 7.09 -7.75
N SER A 464 -15.08 6.46 -6.62
CA SER A 464 -16.48 6.36 -6.19
C SER A 464 -16.81 7.18 -4.92
N LEU A 465 -15.85 7.98 -4.45
CA LEU A 465 -16.08 9.15 -3.58
C LEU A 465 -16.11 10.39 -4.47
#